data_AF-A0A7C3YB20-F1
#
_entry.id   AF-A0A7C3YB20-F1
#
_cell.length_a   1.000
_cell.length_b   1.000
_cell.length_c   1.000
_cell.angle_alpha   90.00
_cell.angle_beta   90.00
_cell.angle_gamma   90.00
#
_symmetry.space_group_name_H-M   'P 1'
#
loop_
_entity.id
_entity.type
_entity.pdbx_description
1 polymer ?
#
loop_
_entity_poly.entity_id
_entity_poly.type
_entity_poly.pdbx_seq_one_letter_code
_entity_poly.pdbx_strand_id
1 'polypeptide(L)'
;MKILVCIKQVPHVDQLIFDHATKRLVRDGVENEINPFDRRAITAAVNLRDQFGGDVTVLTMGPPQARDALVEALAMGCDHAVHLLGREFAGADTLATARTLAAACRKLGFDLILCGKYSTDAETAQVPPMLAELLDLPQVTGVTRLQVGEDRRHLTAVRETDDGFATIEGPLPALLSASERLVRPIRVKPEDMQMAQQKPITVWGAADLAHDTSKFGLAGSPTWVAEIHSIQPNRKRIIRTTDSGVEAAVRDTVRDLLDEGLFATWKTRVGHIIHPRSTKGAQDRAIWVVAETVDGSIRSVTLELLGRGIELAEA
;
A
#
# COMPACT_ATOMS: atom_id res chain seq x y z
N MET A 1 10.92 18.99 -14.11
CA MET A 1 11.02 17.78 -13.30
C MET A 1 10.02 16.78 -13.84
N LYS A 2 10.47 15.59 -14.21
CA LYS A 2 9.62 14.48 -14.68
C LYS A 2 9.18 13.63 -13.50
N ILE A 3 7.90 13.66 -13.16
CA ILE A 3 7.37 12.95 -11.99
C ILE A 3 6.44 11.83 -12.46
N LEU A 4 6.73 10.61 -12.02
CA LEU A 4 5.81 9.48 -12.23
C LEU A 4 4.98 9.25 -10.97
N VAL A 5 3.69 8.99 -11.14
CA VAL A 5 2.81 8.62 -10.04
C VAL A 5 2.19 7.26 -10.35
N CYS A 6 2.52 6.25 -9.55
CA CYS A 6 1.89 4.93 -9.67
C CYS A 6 0.65 4.91 -8.79
N ILE A 7 -0.50 4.62 -9.41
CA ILE A 7 -1.81 4.60 -8.73
C ILE A 7 -2.51 3.26 -8.91
N LYS A 8 -3.41 2.95 -7.99
CA LYS A 8 -4.26 1.76 -8.00
C LYS A 8 -5.71 2.16 -7.80
N GLN A 9 -6.58 1.59 -8.62
CA GLN A 9 -8.01 1.58 -8.38
C GLN A 9 -8.34 0.50 -7.33
N VAL A 10 -9.07 0.89 -6.28
CA VAL A 10 -9.46 0.01 -5.18
C VAL A 10 -10.97 0.10 -4.95
N PRO A 11 -11.61 -0.96 -4.43
CA PRO A 11 -13.00 -0.87 -3.97
C PRO A 11 -13.12 0.13 -2.83
N HIS A 12 -14.21 0.89 -2.80
CA HIS A 12 -14.54 1.76 -1.68
C HIS A 12 -14.86 0.90 -0.45
N VAL A 13 -13.94 0.86 0.51
CA VAL A 13 -13.98 -0.05 1.66
C VAL A 13 -15.23 0.11 2.53
N ASP A 14 -15.76 1.32 2.66
CA ASP A 14 -17.00 1.58 3.43
C ASP A 14 -18.28 1.06 2.74
N GLN A 15 -18.19 0.65 1.47
CA GLN A 15 -19.32 0.15 0.68
C GLN A 15 -19.24 -1.37 0.45
N LEU A 16 -18.36 -2.09 1.14
CA LEU A 16 -18.26 -3.55 1.06
C LEU A 16 -19.49 -4.21 1.71
N ILE A 17 -20.47 -4.55 0.88
CA ILE A 17 -21.68 -5.27 1.31
C ILE A 17 -21.37 -6.76 1.35
N PHE A 18 -21.66 -7.40 2.48
CA PHE A 18 -21.60 -8.86 2.62
C PHE A 18 -23.01 -9.43 2.55
N ASP A 19 -23.20 -10.44 1.71
CA ASP A 19 -24.42 -11.24 1.74
C ASP A 19 -24.39 -12.10 3.00
N HIS A 20 -25.28 -11.78 3.95
CA HIS A 20 -25.37 -12.47 5.24
C HIS A 20 -25.84 -13.92 5.11
N ALA A 21 -26.56 -14.28 4.04
CA ALA A 21 -27.02 -15.64 3.79
C ALA A 21 -25.93 -16.51 3.17
N THR A 22 -25.21 -15.98 2.18
CA THR A 22 -24.15 -16.72 1.48
C THR A 22 -22.75 -16.54 2.09
N LYS A 23 -22.60 -15.61 3.05
CA LYS A 23 -21.33 -15.21 3.68
C LYS A 23 -20.26 -14.78 2.67
N ARG A 24 -20.69 -14.28 1.50
CA ARG A 24 -19.82 -13.83 0.41
C ARG A 24 -19.90 -12.31 0.26
N LEU A 25 -18.84 -11.71 -0.25
CA LEU A 25 -18.84 -10.31 -0.65
C LEU A 25 -19.78 -10.11 -1.84
N VAL A 26 -20.72 -9.18 -1.73
CA VAL A 26 -21.51 -8.69 -2.86
C VAL A 26 -20.59 -7.79 -3.68
N ARG A 27 -20.28 -8.22 -4.90
CA ARG A 27 -19.37 -7.49 -5.80
C ARG A 27 -20.11 -6.55 -6.76
N ASP A 28 -21.42 -6.73 -6.95
CA ASP A 28 -22.26 -5.82 -7.72
C ASP A 28 -22.52 -4.53 -6.92
N GLY A 29 -22.16 -3.38 -7.51
CA GLY A 29 -22.44 -2.07 -6.93
C GLY A 29 -21.38 -1.52 -5.97
N VAL A 30 -20.22 -2.18 -5.80
CA VAL A 30 -19.10 -1.58 -5.05
C VAL A 30 -18.41 -0.56 -5.95
N GLU A 31 -18.60 0.72 -5.65
CA GLU A 31 -17.89 1.79 -6.35
C GLU A 31 -16.38 1.63 -6.15
N ASN A 32 -15.62 1.82 -7.23
CA ASN A 32 -14.16 1.84 -7.16
C ASN A 32 -13.67 3.28 -7.16
N GLU A 33 -12.55 3.52 -6.49
CA GLU A 33 -11.92 4.83 -6.41
C GLU A 33 -10.40 4.74 -6.59
N ILE A 34 -9.75 5.88 -6.88
CA ILE A 34 -8.30 5.98 -6.67
C ILE A 34 -8.03 5.78 -5.18
N ASN A 35 -7.12 4.85 -4.86
CA ASN A 35 -6.64 4.62 -3.50
C ASN A 35 -6.34 5.95 -2.78
N PRO A 36 -6.85 6.19 -1.56
CA PRO A 36 -6.74 7.50 -0.89
C PRO A 36 -5.31 8.02 -0.70
N PHE A 37 -4.33 7.13 -0.56
CA PHE A 37 -2.91 7.50 -0.50
C PHE A 37 -2.36 7.96 -1.85
N ASP A 38 -2.80 7.33 -2.93
CA ASP A 38 -2.37 7.65 -4.29
C ASP A 38 -2.89 9.03 -4.71
N ARG A 39 -4.08 9.44 -4.25
CA ARG A 39 -4.58 10.82 -4.45
C ARG A 39 -3.65 11.88 -3.84
N ARG A 40 -2.98 11.55 -2.73
CA ARG A 40 -1.99 12.43 -2.08
C ARG A 40 -0.69 12.44 -2.85
N ALA A 41 -0.27 11.28 -3.37
CA ALA A 41 0.87 11.19 -4.27
C ALA A 41 0.66 12.04 -5.53
N ILE A 42 -0.52 11.98 -6.17
CA ILE A 42 -0.90 12.84 -7.30
C ILE A 42 -0.78 14.32 -6.92
N THR A 43 -1.38 14.70 -5.80
CA THR A 43 -1.40 16.10 -5.38
C THR A 43 0.00 16.64 -5.08
N ALA A 44 0.84 15.85 -4.42
CA ALA A 44 2.23 16.21 -4.19
C ALA A 44 3.00 16.36 -5.51
N ALA A 45 2.78 15.45 -6.47
CA ALA A 45 3.39 15.53 -7.80
C ALA A 45 2.98 16.79 -8.55
N VAL A 46 1.68 17.10 -8.59
CA VAL A 46 1.13 18.30 -9.24
C VAL A 46 1.71 19.57 -8.61
N ASN A 47 1.75 19.66 -7.28
CA ASN A 47 2.34 20.81 -6.59
C ASN A 47 3.83 20.98 -6.92
N LEU A 48 4.60 19.89 -6.96
CA LEU A 48 6.02 19.92 -7.32
C LEU A 48 6.22 20.34 -8.77
N ARG A 49 5.39 19.84 -9.69
CA ARG A 49 5.42 20.28 -11.09
C ARG A 49 5.10 21.77 -11.20
N ASP A 50 4.08 22.26 -10.51
CA ASP A 50 3.70 23.68 -10.55
C ASP A 50 4.81 24.58 -9.98
N GLN A 51 5.57 24.08 -8.99
CA GLN A 51 6.70 24.79 -8.40
C GLN A 51 7.97 24.76 -9.28
N PHE A 52 8.30 23.62 -9.87
CA PHE A 52 9.60 23.39 -10.52
C PHE A 52 9.54 23.23 -12.04
N GLY A 53 8.34 23.28 -12.63
CA GLY A 53 8.05 22.95 -14.01
C GLY A 53 8.27 21.47 -14.36
N GLY A 54 7.92 21.09 -15.58
CA GLY A 54 8.00 19.71 -16.09
C GLY A 54 6.61 19.10 -16.25
N ASP A 55 6.51 17.78 -16.06
CA ASP A 55 5.30 17.02 -16.29
C ASP A 55 5.09 15.92 -15.24
N VAL A 56 3.82 15.59 -15.01
CA VAL A 56 3.37 14.48 -14.18
C VAL A 56 2.71 13.43 -15.07
N THR A 57 3.32 12.25 -15.12
CA THR A 57 2.75 11.08 -15.78
C THR A 57 2.19 10.12 -14.75
N VAL A 58 0.90 9.84 -14.81
CA VAL A 58 0.23 8.86 -13.95
C VAL A 58 0.18 7.49 -14.62
N LEU A 59 0.43 6.44 -13.84
CA LEU A 59 0.42 5.05 -14.30
C LEU A 59 -0.51 4.20 -13.45
N THR A 60 -1.24 3.29 -14.09
CA THR A 60 -1.93 2.22 -13.38
C THR A 60 -1.83 0.89 -14.11
N MET A 61 -1.74 -0.19 -13.35
CA MET A 61 -1.88 -1.56 -13.84
C MET A 61 -3.20 -2.12 -13.31
N GLY A 62 -4.08 -2.54 -14.21
CA GLY A 62 -5.40 -2.99 -13.79
C GLY A 62 -6.29 -3.48 -14.94
N PRO A 63 -7.52 -3.91 -14.62
CA PRO A 63 -8.54 -4.24 -15.62
C PRO A 63 -9.00 -2.98 -16.37
N PRO A 64 -9.78 -3.11 -17.46
CA PRO A 64 -10.26 -1.97 -18.25
C PRO A 64 -10.95 -0.86 -17.44
N GLN A 65 -11.65 -1.20 -16.36
CA GLN A 65 -12.30 -0.21 -15.49
C GLN A 65 -11.32 0.69 -14.72
N ALA A 66 -10.05 0.32 -14.60
CA ALA A 66 -9.00 1.16 -13.99
C ALA A 66 -8.72 2.41 -14.83
N ARG A 67 -9.22 2.47 -16.08
CA ARG A 67 -9.27 3.69 -16.88
C ARG A 67 -9.91 4.86 -16.13
N ASP A 68 -10.96 4.62 -15.34
CA ASP A 68 -11.68 5.70 -14.65
C ASP A 68 -10.78 6.40 -13.61
N ALA A 69 -9.92 5.64 -12.93
CA ALA A 69 -8.91 6.19 -12.02
C ALA A 69 -7.87 7.06 -12.75
N LEU A 70 -7.49 6.70 -13.98
CA LEU A 70 -6.58 7.53 -14.78
C LEU A 70 -7.27 8.82 -15.27
N VAL A 71 -8.53 8.75 -15.68
CA VAL A 71 -9.32 9.92 -16.07
C VAL A 71 -9.43 10.89 -14.89
N GLU A 72 -9.73 10.37 -13.70
CA GLU A 72 -9.78 11.19 -12.50
C GLU A 72 -8.40 11.80 -12.15
N ALA A 73 -7.30 11.05 -12.26
CA ALA A 73 -5.96 11.60 -12.04
C ALA A 73 -5.59 12.70 -13.04
N LEU A 74 -6.00 12.57 -14.31
CA LEU A 74 -5.85 13.62 -15.33
C LEU A 74 -6.70 14.86 -15.03
N ALA A 75 -7.85 14.68 -14.37
CA ALA A 75 -8.71 15.76 -13.89
C ALA A 75 -8.16 16.42 -12.62
N MET A 76 -7.45 15.67 -11.77
CA MET A 76 -6.67 16.19 -10.64
C MET A 76 -5.46 17.01 -11.09
N GLY A 77 -5.10 16.97 -12.37
CA GLY A 77 -4.08 17.80 -12.96
C GLY A 77 -2.87 17.07 -13.51
N CYS A 78 -2.83 15.73 -13.54
CA CYS A 78 -1.76 15.01 -14.26
C CYS A 78 -1.75 15.38 -15.76
N ASP A 79 -0.56 15.38 -16.37
CA ASP A 79 -0.34 15.78 -17.77
C ASP A 79 -0.53 14.60 -18.73
N HIS A 80 -0.06 13.43 -18.33
CA HIS A 80 -0.08 12.21 -19.14
C HIS A 80 -0.57 11.02 -18.32
N ALA A 81 -1.20 10.05 -19.00
CA ALA A 81 -1.67 8.82 -18.37
C ALA A 81 -1.26 7.58 -19.17
N VAL A 82 -0.81 6.55 -18.46
CA VAL A 82 -0.44 5.25 -19.01
C VAL A 82 -1.24 4.15 -18.30
N HIS A 83 -1.96 3.36 -19.09
CA HIS A 83 -2.68 2.18 -18.65
C HIS A 83 -1.89 0.92 -19.03
N LEU A 84 -1.39 0.21 -18.04
CA LEU A 84 -0.80 -1.11 -18.22
C LEU A 84 -1.95 -2.12 -18.22
N LEU A 85 -2.34 -2.56 -19.42
CA LEU A 85 -3.54 -3.35 -19.67
C LEU A 85 -3.19 -4.60 -20.48
N GLY A 86 -3.44 -5.77 -19.92
CA GLY A 86 -3.17 -7.06 -20.55
C GLY A 86 -3.58 -8.21 -19.64
N ARG A 87 -3.97 -9.34 -20.22
CA ARG A 87 -4.34 -10.54 -19.45
C ARG A 87 -3.13 -11.14 -18.73
N GLU A 88 -1.96 -10.92 -19.30
CA GLU A 88 -0.65 -11.30 -18.80
C GLU A 88 -0.29 -10.61 -17.49
N PHE A 89 -0.97 -9.52 -17.13
CA PHE A 89 -0.78 -8.83 -15.85
C PHE A 89 -1.74 -9.35 -14.75
N ALA A 90 -2.72 -10.17 -15.10
CA ALA A 90 -3.73 -10.64 -14.16
C ALA A 90 -3.14 -11.60 -13.11
N GLY A 91 -3.65 -11.54 -11.88
CA GLY A 91 -3.20 -12.40 -10.78
C GLY A 91 -1.79 -12.10 -10.28
N ALA A 92 -1.24 -10.93 -10.63
CA ALA A 92 0.05 -10.48 -10.12
C ALA A 92 0.03 -10.33 -8.59
N ASP A 93 1.07 -10.83 -7.93
CA ASP A 93 1.39 -10.45 -6.56
C ASP A 93 2.18 -9.13 -6.54
N THR A 94 2.72 -8.76 -5.37
CA THR A 94 3.45 -7.49 -5.19
C THR A 94 4.73 -7.43 -6.01
N LEU A 95 5.46 -8.53 -6.16
CA LEU A 95 6.71 -8.57 -6.94
C LEU A 95 6.43 -8.52 -8.45
N ALA A 96 5.47 -9.30 -8.93
CA ALA A 96 5.05 -9.26 -10.34
C ALA A 96 4.50 -7.86 -10.70
N THR A 97 3.72 -7.24 -9.80
CA THR A 97 3.23 -5.86 -9.95
C THR A 97 4.39 -4.86 -10.03
N ALA A 98 5.35 -4.94 -9.10
CA ALA A 98 6.50 -4.04 -9.07
C ALA A 98 7.38 -4.19 -10.32
N ARG A 99 7.56 -5.42 -10.85
CA ARG A 99 8.29 -5.67 -12.11
C ARG A 99 7.61 -5.02 -13.31
N THR A 100 6.29 -5.15 -13.42
CA THR A 100 5.51 -4.51 -14.48
C THR A 100 5.64 -2.98 -14.42
N LEU A 101 5.48 -2.39 -13.22
CA LEU A 101 5.64 -0.96 -13.02
C LEU A 101 7.07 -0.49 -13.29
N ALA A 102 8.09 -1.24 -12.87
CA ALA A 102 9.49 -0.92 -13.12
C ALA A 102 9.81 -0.89 -14.61
N ALA A 103 9.30 -1.85 -15.39
CA ALA A 103 9.47 -1.86 -16.84
C ALA A 103 8.86 -0.60 -17.50
N ALA A 104 7.66 -0.21 -17.08
CA ALA A 104 7.01 1.01 -17.56
C ALA A 104 7.77 2.28 -17.15
N CYS A 105 8.20 2.38 -15.88
CA CYS A 105 8.95 3.53 -15.37
C CYS A 105 10.28 3.73 -16.10
N ARG A 106 11.03 2.65 -16.37
CA ARG A 106 12.28 2.72 -17.16
C ARG A 106 12.04 3.26 -18.57
N LYS A 107 10.95 2.85 -19.22
CA LYS A 107 10.60 3.30 -20.57
C LYS A 107 10.22 4.79 -20.62
N LEU A 108 9.57 5.30 -19.57
CA LEU A 108 9.16 6.71 -19.48
C LEU A 108 10.32 7.64 -19.07
N GLY A 109 11.21 7.17 -18.20
CA GLY A 109 12.20 8.00 -17.52
C GLY A 109 11.56 8.89 -16.44
N PHE A 110 12.35 9.30 -15.44
CA PHE A 110 11.84 10.01 -14.27
C PHE A 110 12.96 10.70 -13.49
N ASP A 111 12.58 11.79 -12.80
CA ASP A 111 13.38 12.42 -11.74
C ASP A 111 12.84 12.03 -10.35
N LEU A 112 11.56 11.71 -10.24
CA LEU A 112 10.91 11.33 -8.98
C LEU A 112 9.76 10.36 -9.26
N ILE A 113 9.63 9.32 -8.43
CA ILE A 113 8.47 8.42 -8.44
C ILE A 113 7.71 8.59 -7.13
N LEU A 114 6.39 8.79 -7.22
CA LEU A 114 5.49 8.83 -6.09
C LEU A 114 4.49 7.68 -6.15
N CYS A 115 4.23 7.06 -5.00
CA CYS A 115 3.20 6.02 -4.82
C CYS A 115 2.39 6.33 -3.56
N GLY A 116 1.24 5.70 -3.34
CA GLY A 116 0.64 5.65 -2.00
C GLY A 116 1.42 4.73 -1.06
N LYS A 117 1.25 4.93 0.26
CA LYS A 117 1.88 4.12 1.32
C LYS A 117 1.55 2.63 1.18
N TYR A 118 0.27 2.32 1.00
CA TYR A 118 -0.28 1.01 0.68
C TYR A 118 -1.63 1.19 -0.02
N SER A 119 -2.19 0.11 -0.56
CA SER A 119 -3.56 0.11 -1.09
C SER A 119 -4.53 -0.46 -0.05
N THR A 120 -5.71 0.14 0.09
CA THR A 120 -6.69 -0.21 1.14
C THR A 120 -7.31 -1.61 0.99
N ASP A 121 -7.17 -2.24 -0.17
CA ASP A 121 -7.72 -3.57 -0.44
C ASP A 121 -6.79 -4.71 0.00
N ALA A 122 -5.48 -4.52 -0.10
CA ALA A 122 -4.47 -5.56 0.15
C ALA A 122 -3.52 -5.21 1.30
N GLU A 123 -3.36 -3.93 1.62
CA GLU A 123 -2.62 -3.39 2.76
C GLU A 123 -1.17 -3.88 2.92
N THR A 124 -0.53 -4.33 1.83
CA THR A 124 0.80 -4.95 1.92
C THR A 124 1.95 -3.96 2.12
N ALA A 125 1.80 -2.71 1.68
CA ALA A 125 2.85 -1.69 1.64
C ALA A 125 4.16 -2.11 0.90
N GLN A 126 4.10 -3.16 0.07
CA GLN A 126 5.29 -3.79 -0.53
C GLN A 126 5.67 -3.28 -1.92
N VAL A 127 4.70 -2.85 -2.73
CA VAL A 127 4.97 -2.45 -4.11
C VAL A 127 5.93 -1.25 -4.21
N PRO A 128 5.76 -0.15 -3.44
CA PRO A 128 6.70 0.97 -3.50
C PRO A 128 8.17 0.58 -3.21
N PRO A 129 8.51 -0.13 -2.12
CA PRO A 129 9.89 -0.53 -1.86
C PRO A 129 10.45 -1.53 -2.86
N MET A 130 9.64 -2.48 -3.33
CA MET A 130 10.08 -3.40 -4.40
C MET A 130 10.37 -2.65 -5.70
N LEU A 131 9.55 -1.66 -6.04
CA LEU A 131 9.76 -0.83 -7.23
C LEU A 131 11.04 -0.01 -7.12
N ALA A 132 11.33 0.56 -5.95
CA ALA A 132 12.57 1.31 -5.70
C ALA A 132 13.80 0.42 -5.88
N GLU A 133 13.79 -0.76 -5.26
CA GLU A 133 14.86 -1.77 -5.38
C GLU A 133 15.08 -2.18 -6.85
N LEU A 134 14.00 -2.51 -7.56
CA LEU A 134 14.09 -2.92 -8.97
C LEU A 134 14.65 -1.80 -9.86
N LEU A 135 14.45 -0.53 -9.50
CA LEU A 135 14.95 0.62 -10.24
C LEU A 135 16.29 1.14 -9.72
N ASP A 136 16.88 0.50 -8.70
CA ASP A 136 18.11 0.94 -8.02
C ASP A 136 18.02 2.38 -7.50
N LEU A 137 16.93 2.69 -6.79
CA LEU A 137 16.62 4.03 -6.29
C LEU A 137 16.69 4.13 -4.76
N PRO A 138 17.18 5.26 -4.21
CA PRO A 138 16.91 5.61 -2.83
C PRO A 138 15.41 5.76 -2.61
N GLN A 139 14.94 5.39 -1.42
CA GLN A 139 13.52 5.44 -1.08
C GLN A 139 13.21 6.00 0.31
N VAL A 140 12.04 6.63 0.43
CA VAL A 140 11.45 6.99 1.73
C VAL A 140 9.97 6.58 1.74
N THR A 141 9.62 5.66 2.64
CA THR A 141 8.24 5.17 2.78
C THR A 141 7.46 5.97 3.83
N GLY A 142 6.15 6.09 3.65
CA GLY A 142 5.25 6.69 4.65
C GLY A 142 5.53 8.18 4.90
N VAL A 143 5.78 8.93 3.83
CA VAL A 143 6.17 10.34 3.88
C VAL A 143 4.98 11.20 4.29
N THR A 144 5.18 12.03 5.32
CA THR A 144 4.22 12.98 5.88
C THR A 144 4.56 14.43 5.53
N ARG A 145 5.79 14.70 5.09
CA ARG A 145 6.21 16.01 4.54
C ARG A 145 7.32 15.80 3.53
N LEU A 146 7.29 16.54 2.43
CA LEU A 146 8.28 16.49 1.36
C LEU A 146 8.72 17.90 0.98
N GLN A 147 10.03 18.09 0.82
CA GLN A 147 10.64 19.27 0.22
C GLN A 147 11.69 18.82 -0.79
N VAL A 148 11.76 19.50 -1.93
CA VAL A 148 12.79 19.30 -2.96
C VAL A 148 13.65 20.55 -2.98
N GLY A 149 14.97 20.38 -3.02
CA GLY A 149 15.91 21.50 -3.10
C GLY A 149 15.74 22.30 -4.39
N GLU A 150 16.06 23.60 -4.37
CA GLU A 150 15.94 24.47 -5.55
C GLU A 150 16.78 23.97 -6.74
N ASP A 151 17.90 23.29 -6.45
CA ASP A 151 18.76 22.64 -7.43
C ASP A 151 18.15 21.40 -8.10
N ARG A 152 17.02 20.89 -7.56
CA ARG A 152 16.31 19.67 -7.97
C ARG A 152 17.18 18.42 -7.94
N ARG A 153 18.22 18.39 -7.10
CA ARG A 153 19.14 17.26 -6.95
C ARG A 153 18.95 16.51 -5.64
N HIS A 154 18.35 17.16 -4.65
CA HIS A 154 18.18 16.60 -3.31
C HIS A 154 16.75 16.81 -2.82
N LEU A 155 16.34 15.97 -1.88
CA LEU A 155 15.07 16.07 -1.18
C LEU A 155 15.27 15.92 0.33
N THR A 156 14.35 16.50 1.08
CA THR A 156 14.17 16.27 2.51
C THR A 156 12.75 15.76 2.73
N ALA A 157 12.64 14.55 3.27
CA ALA A 157 11.37 13.91 3.58
C ALA A 157 11.24 13.67 5.10
N VAL A 158 10.03 13.79 5.62
CA VAL A 158 9.71 13.38 6.99
C VAL A 158 8.79 12.18 6.92
N ARG A 159 9.07 11.12 7.68
CA ARG A 159 8.19 9.95 7.85
C ARG A 159 7.85 9.72 9.31
N GLU A 160 6.70 9.10 9.55
CA GLU A 160 6.30 8.64 10.88
C GLU A 160 6.87 7.23 11.13
N THR A 161 7.30 6.99 12.35
CA THR A 161 7.84 5.74 12.89
C THR A 161 7.13 5.44 14.21
N ASP A 162 7.27 4.23 14.74
CA ASP A 162 6.67 3.86 16.03
C ASP A 162 7.06 4.82 17.17
N ASP A 163 8.26 5.39 17.09
CA ASP A 163 8.86 6.25 18.12
C ASP A 163 8.71 7.76 17.84
N GLY A 164 7.99 8.15 16.78
CA GLY A 164 7.80 9.55 16.39
C GLY A 164 8.13 9.81 14.93
N PHE A 165 8.97 10.80 14.64
CA PHE A 165 9.27 11.23 13.27
C PHE A 165 10.75 11.12 12.93
N ALA A 166 11.05 10.69 11.71
CA ALA A 166 12.39 10.69 11.15
C ALA A 166 12.46 11.66 9.96
N THR A 167 13.43 12.57 9.99
CA THR A 167 13.81 13.42 8.85
C THR A 167 14.92 12.75 8.07
N ILE A 168 14.72 12.56 6.77
CA ILE A 168 15.62 11.86 5.87
C ILE A 168 15.96 12.81 4.72
N GLU A 169 17.25 12.94 4.45
CA GLU A 169 17.78 13.66 3.29
C GLU A 169 18.38 12.67 2.31
N GLY A 170 18.18 12.91 1.02
CA GLY A 170 18.68 12.00 -0.02
C GLY A 170 18.74 12.64 -1.40
N PRO A 171 19.46 12.00 -2.35
CA PRO A 171 19.58 12.48 -3.72
C PRO A 171 18.32 12.13 -4.54
N LEU A 172 18.14 12.85 -5.64
CA LEU A 172 17.27 12.48 -6.76
C LEU A 172 18.10 11.82 -7.88
N PRO A 173 17.56 10.85 -8.63
CA PRO A 173 16.18 10.37 -8.57
C PRO A 173 15.88 9.50 -7.36
N ALA A 174 14.63 9.51 -6.89
CA ALA A 174 14.18 8.76 -5.72
C ALA A 174 12.74 8.25 -5.88
N LEU A 175 12.36 7.31 -5.01
CA LEU A 175 10.98 6.84 -4.88
C LEU A 175 10.42 7.12 -3.48
N LEU A 176 9.25 7.74 -3.43
CA LEU A 176 8.61 8.11 -2.17
C LEU A 176 7.18 7.56 -2.11
N SER A 177 6.77 7.06 -0.93
CA SER A 177 5.37 6.66 -0.70
C SER A 177 4.64 7.63 0.22
N ALA A 178 3.46 8.09 -0.22
CA ALA A 178 2.69 9.14 0.44
C ALA A 178 1.83 8.58 1.58
N SER A 179 2.00 9.13 2.78
CA SER A 179 1.13 8.88 3.95
C SER A 179 -0.05 9.86 3.98
N GLU A 180 -0.99 9.64 4.89
CA GLU A 180 -2.22 10.41 5.10
C GLU A 180 -1.96 11.90 5.33
N ARG A 181 -0.83 12.24 5.96
CA ARG A 181 -0.46 13.60 6.36
C ARG A 181 0.33 14.39 5.32
N LEU A 182 0.74 13.78 4.19
CA LEU A 182 1.59 14.43 3.20
C LEU A 182 1.02 15.74 2.66
N VAL A 183 -0.21 15.66 2.15
CA VAL A 183 -0.93 16.79 1.55
C VAL A 183 -2.42 16.45 1.49
N ARG A 184 -3.28 17.47 1.46
CA ARG A 184 -4.71 17.25 1.20
C ARG A 184 -4.91 16.95 -0.28
N PRO A 185 -5.68 15.90 -0.65
CA PRO A 185 -5.98 15.61 -2.05
C PRO A 185 -6.64 16.78 -2.79
N ILE A 186 -6.27 16.98 -4.06
CA ILE A 186 -6.98 17.85 -4.99
C ILE A 186 -8.42 17.35 -5.14
N ARG A 187 -9.38 18.27 -5.00
CA ARG A 187 -10.79 18.01 -5.27
C ARG A 187 -11.06 18.30 -6.74
N VAL A 188 -11.58 17.31 -7.44
CA VAL A 188 -11.91 17.43 -8.86
C VAL A 188 -13.31 18.01 -9.02
N LYS A 189 -13.48 18.99 -9.92
CA LYS A 189 -14.80 19.51 -10.28
C LYS A 189 -15.42 18.69 -11.43
N PRO A 190 -16.75 18.65 -11.57
CA PRO A 190 -17.39 17.95 -12.69
C PRO A 190 -16.91 18.39 -14.08
N GLU A 191 -16.59 19.68 -14.24
CA GLU A 191 -16.04 20.25 -15.49
C GLU A 191 -14.66 19.67 -15.83
N ASP A 192 -13.77 19.58 -14.82
CA ASP A 192 -12.42 19.01 -14.99
C ASP A 192 -12.49 17.52 -15.40
N MET A 193 -13.46 16.78 -14.84
CA MET A 193 -13.71 15.39 -15.23
C MET A 193 -14.12 15.26 -16.70
N GLN A 194 -15.03 16.12 -17.17
CA GLN A 194 -15.46 16.09 -18.57
C GLN A 194 -14.32 16.41 -19.54
N MET A 195 -13.47 17.39 -19.19
CA MET A 195 -12.27 17.70 -19.97
C MET A 195 -11.27 16.53 -19.96
N ALA A 196 -11.08 15.89 -18.81
CA ALA A 196 -10.14 14.78 -18.68
C ALA A 196 -10.56 13.52 -19.45
N GLN A 197 -11.88 13.27 -19.63
CA GLN A 197 -12.37 12.15 -20.44
C GLN A 197 -11.90 12.22 -21.90
N GLN A 198 -11.65 13.43 -22.41
CA GLN A 198 -11.19 13.67 -23.79
C GLN A 198 -9.67 13.56 -23.92
N LYS A 199 -8.92 13.58 -22.81
CA LYS A 199 -7.46 13.46 -22.85
C LYS A 199 -7.04 12.04 -23.25
N PRO A 200 -5.98 11.90 -24.07
CA PRO A 200 -5.51 10.59 -24.49
C PRO A 200 -4.94 9.82 -23.31
N ILE A 201 -5.18 8.51 -23.29
CA ILE A 201 -4.55 7.58 -22.35
C ILE A 201 -3.77 6.57 -23.16
N THR A 202 -2.46 6.50 -22.94
CA THR A 202 -1.59 5.54 -23.61
C THR A 202 -1.83 4.17 -23.00
N VAL A 203 -2.02 3.15 -23.83
CA VAL A 203 -2.22 1.76 -23.37
C VAL A 203 -0.99 0.95 -23.74
N TRP A 204 -0.41 0.26 -22.76
CA TRP A 204 0.70 -0.68 -22.97
C TRP A 204 0.32 -2.07 -22.47
N GLY A 205 0.46 -3.06 -23.34
CA GLY A 205 0.39 -4.48 -23.00
C GLY A 205 1.76 -5.03 -22.57
N ALA A 206 1.81 -6.32 -22.24
CA ALA A 206 3.03 -6.96 -21.78
C ALA A 206 4.17 -6.90 -22.83
N ALA A 207 3.83 -7.06 -24.11
CA ALA A 207 4.79 -7.00 -25.22
C ALA A 207 5.41 -5.59 -25.43
N ASP A 208 4.73 -4.53 -24.98
CA ASP A 208 5.25 -3.16 -25.06
C ASP A 208 6.32 -2.88 -23.99
N LEU A 209 6.34 -3.69 -22.92
CA LEU A 209 7.20 -3.54 -21.75
C LEU A 209 8.42 -4.46 -21.78
N ALA A 210 8.27 -5.71 -22.24
CA ALA A 210 9.38 -6.67 -22.30
C ALA A 210 9.13 -7.77 -23.34
N HIS A 211 10.21 -8.31 -23.90
CA HIS A 211 10.16 -9.49 -24.77
C HIS A 211 9.80 -10.77 -23.98
N ASP A 212 10.32 -10.90 -22.76
CA ASP A 212 9.98 -11.99 -21.84
C ASP A 212 8.88 -11.53 -20.88
N THR A 213 7.68 -12.08 -21.06
CA THR A 213 6.50 -11.77 -20.25
C THR A 213 6.29 -12.73 -19.08
N SER A 214 7.14 -13.75 -18.91
CA SER A 214 7.02 -14.75 -17.84
C SER A 214 7.15 -14.16 -16.44
N LYS A 215 7.72 -12.95 -16.34
CA LYS A 215 7.92 -12.21 -15.08
C LYS A 215 6.72 -11.37 -14.66
N PHE A 216 5.64 -11.37 -15.45
CA PHE A 216 4.42 -10.62 -15.20
C PHE A 216 3.27 -11.51 -14.75
N GLY A 217 2.26 -10.89 -14.14
CA GLY A 217 1.03 -11.58 -13.72
C GLY A 217 1.30 -12.74 -12.79
N LEU A 218 0.35 -13.68 -12.76
CA LEU A 218 0.44 -14.90 -11.96
C LEU A 218 1.71 -15.73 -12.26
N ALA A 219 2.17 -15.76 -13.52
CA ALA A 219 3.36 -16.53 -13.91
C ALA A 219 4.64 -15.99 -13.25
N GLY A 220 4.71 -14.66 -13.05
CA GLY A 220 5.83 -13.99 -12.41
C GLY A 220 5.72 -13.88 -10.89
N SER A 221 4.59 -14.30 -10.32
CA SER A 221 4.28 -14.18 -8.89
C SER A 221 4.91 -15.32 -8.09
N PRO A 222 5.84 -15.04 -7.15
CA PRO A 222 6.27 -16.05 -6.18
C PRO A 222 5.18 -16.42 -5.16
N THR A 223 4.15 -15.59 -4.98
CA THR A 223 3.07 -15.81 -4.01
C THR A 223 1.70 -15.86 -4.67
N TRP A 224 0.76 -16.57 -4.05
CA TRP A 224 -0.63 -16.64 -4.46
C TRP A 224 -1.54 -16.73 -3.23
N VAL A 225 -2.76 -16.20 -3.35
CA VAL A 225 -3.77 -16.29 -2.28
C VAL A 225 -4.43 -17.67 -2.36
N ALA A 226 -4.13 -18.53 -1.38
CA ALA A 226 -4.71 -19.87 -1.30
C ALA A 226 -6.17 -19.84 -0.84
N GLU A 227 -6.50 -19.01 0.15
CA GLU A 227 -7.84 -18.94 0.74
C GLU A 227 -8.13 -17.55 1.34
N ILE A 228 -9.40 -17.17 1.39
CA ILE A 228 -9.89 -15.91 1.99
C ILE A 228 -10.96 -16.25 3.02
N HIS A 229 -10.79 -15.75 4.26
CA HIS A 229 -11.72 -15.95 5.36
C HIS A 229 -12.29 -14.62 5.85
N SER A 230 -13.60 -14.57 6.06
CA SER A 230 -14.27 -13.43 6.69
C SER A 230 -14.22 -13.56 8.22
N ILE A 231 -13.48 -12.67 8.89
CA ILE A 231 -13.45 -12.62 10.34
C ILE A 231 -14.64 -11.82 10.86
N GLN A 232 -15.52 -12.47 11.63
CA GLN A 232 -16.62 -11.79 12.31
C GLN A 232 -16.10 -11.18 13.63
N PRO A 233 -16.19 -9.85 13.81
CA PRO A 233 -15.71 -9.23 15.04
C PRO A 233 -16.57 -9.65 16.23
N ASN A 234 -15.98 -10.43 17.15
CA ASN A 234 -16.62 -10.85 18.39
C ASN A 234 -16.46 -9.79 19.49
N ARG A 235 -16.99 -8.59 19.27
CA ARG A 235 -16.97 -7.51 20.29
C ARG A 235 -18.11 -7.75 21.29
N LYS A 236 -17.82 -7.70 22.59
CA LYS A 236 -18.82 -7.91 23.67
C LYS A 236 -19.96 -6.87 23.70
N ARG A 237 -19.81 -5.73 22.99
CA ARG A 237 -20.82 -4.64 22.85
C ARG A 237 -21.45 -4.22 24.19
N ILE A 238 -20.62 -4.13 25.23
CA ILE A 238 -21.06 -3.79 26.57
C ILE A 238 -21.38 -2.30 26.65
N ILE A 239 -22.61 -1.97 27.06
CA ILE A 239 -23.02 -0.60 27.42
C ILE A 239 -23.11 -0.55 28.96
N ARG A 240 -22.33 0.33 29.59
CA ARG A 240 -22.34 0.52 31.04
C ARG A 240 -23.21 1.73 31.39
N THR A 241 -24.21 1.50 32.22
CA THR A 241 -25.04 2.55 32.83
C THR A 241 -24.85 2.48 34.34
N THR A 242 -24.64 3.62 34.99
CA THR A 242 -24.52 3.70 36.45
C THR A 242 -25.39 4.83 36.98
N ASP A 243 -26.12 4.55 38.05
CA ASP A 243 -26.88 5.56 38.79
C ASP A 243 -26.00 6.25 39.86
N SER A 244 -24.76 5.79 40.03
CA SER A 244 -23.82 6.23 41.06
C SER A 244 -22.87 7.35 40.59
N GLY A 245 -23.17 7.96 39.43
CA GLY A 245 -22.37 9.03 38.83
C GLY A 245 -21.16 8.54 38.03
N VAL A 246 -20.55 9.47 37.28
CA VAL A 246 -19.50 9.19 36.28
C VAL A 246 -18.29 8.47 36.88
N GLU A 247 -17.89 8.81 38.11
CA GLU A 247 -16.71 8.20 38.75
C GLU A 247 -16.87 6.70 38.99
N ALA A 248 -18.08 6.23 39.32
CA ALA A 248 -18.38 4.82 39.48
C ALA A 248 -18.27 4.10 38.12
N ALA A 249 -18.84 4.67 37.06
CA ALA A 249 -18.74 4.11 35.70
C ALA A 249 -17.28 3.99 35.23
N VAL A 250 -16.45 5.01 35.46
CA VAL A 250 -15.02 4.96 35.11
C VAL A 250 -14.33 3.84 35.88
N ARG A 251 -14.55 3.74 37.19
CA ARG A 251 -13.93 2.72 38.05
C ARG A 251 -14.30 1.30 37.60
N ASP A 252 -15.57 1.06 37.35
CA ASP A 252 -16.06 -0.25 36.93
C ASP A 252 -15.54 -0.61 35.53
N THR A 253 -15.48 0.36 34.61
CA THR A 253 -14.89 0.17 33.28
C THR A 253 -13.40 -0.18 33.37
N VAL A 254 -12.63 0.53 34.20
CA VAL A 254 -11.21 0.23 34.39
C VAL A 254 -11.03 -1.16 35.00
N ARG A 255 -11.85 -1.54 35.99
CA ARG A 255 -11.81 -2.88 36.57
C ARG A 255 -12.08 -3.96 35.52
N ASP A 256 -13.15 -3.81 34.74
CA ASP A 256 -13.47 -4.75 33.67
C ASP A 256 -12.31 -4.88 32.68
N LEU A 257 -11.72 -3.76 32.27
CA LEU A 257 -10.59 -3.78 31.35
C LEU A 257 -9.37 -4.50 31.96
N LEU A 258 -9.07 -4.26 33.25
CA LEU A 258 -8.01 -4.98 33.97
C LEU A 258 -8.29 -6.49 34.05
N ASP A 259 -9.55 -6.88 34.30
CA ASP A 259 -10.00 -8.27 34.34
C ASP A 259 -9.89 -8.94 32.95
N GLU A 260 -10.09 -8.19 31.86
CA GLU A 260 -9.83 -8.62 30.48
C GLU A 260 -8.34 -8.60 30.10
N GLY A 261 -7.46 -8.14 31.00
CA GLY A 261 -6.01 -8.14 30.79
C GLY A 261 -5.42 -6.84 30.25
N LEU A 262 -6.11 -5.70 30.37
CA LEU A 262 -5.51 -4.39 30.13
C LEU A 262 -4.29 -4.20 31.04
N PHE A 263 -3.13 -3.86 30.47
CA PHE A 263 -1.83 -3.78 31.15
C PHE A 263 -1.32 -5.07 31.78
N ALA A 264 -2.04 -6.20 31.69
CA ALA A 264 -1.36 -7.47 31.83
C ALA A 264 -0.22 -7.45 30.81
N THR A 265 0.98 -7.92 31.18
CA THR A 265 1.94 -8.35 30.16
C THR A 265 1.13 -9.27 29.29
N TRP A 266 0.85 -8.83 28.05
CA TRP A 266 0.29 -9.69 27.04
C TRP A 266 1.33 -10.78 26.98
N LYS A 267 1.07 -11.89 27.67
CA LYS A 267 1.56 -13.16 27.26
C LYS A 267 0.78 -13.38 25.98
N THR A 268 1.18 -12.70 24.90
CA THR A 268 1.41 -13.41 23.66
C THR A 268 2.02 -14.69 24.19
N ARG A 269 1.30 -15.80 24.06
CA ARG A 269 1.98 -17.07 24.07
C ARG A 269 2.90 -16.90 22.87
N VAL A 270 4.08 -16.32 23.11
CA VAL A 270 5.24 -16.58 22.32
C VAL A 270 5.32 -18.07 22.60
N GLY A 271 4.73 -18.86 21.69
CA GLY A 271 5.03 -20.28 21.65
C GLY A 271 6.53 -20.37 21.82
N HIS A 272 7.00 -21.29 22.67
CA HIS A 272 8.40 -21.50 23.00
C HIS A 272 9.31 -20.91 21.95
N ILE A 273 10.23 -19.98 22.30
CA ILE A 273 11.17 -19.38 21.34
C ILE A 273 11.66 -20.50 20.42
N ILE A 274 11.14 -20.51 19.19
CA ILE A 274 11.48 -21.56 18.24
C ILE A 274 12.81 -21.13 17.70
N HIS A 275 13.87 -21.69 18.29
CA HIS A 275 15.19 -21.59 17.71
C HIS A 275 15.10 -22.14 16.28
N PRO A 276 15.66 -21.42 15.29
CA PRO A 276 15.68 -21.89 13.90
C PRO A 276 16.22 -23.31 13.88
N ARG A 277 15.36 -24.29 13.59
CA ARG A 277 15.80 -25.66 13.37
C ARG A 277 16.35 -25.70 11.95
N SER A 278 17.60 -26.13 11.80
CA SER A 278 18.12 -26.58 10.52
C SER A 278 17.33 -27.83 10.12
N THR A 279 16.25 -27.66 9.36
CA THR A 279 15.51 -28.79 8.79
C THR A 279 16.17 -29.15 7.46
N LYS A 280 16.94 -30.25 7.47
CA LYS A 280 17.37 -30.94 6.24
C LYS A 280 16.22 -31.74 5.58
N GLY A 281 14.96 -31.32 5.73
CA GLY A 281 13.80 -32.11 5.30
C GLY A 281 12.62 -31.26 4.85
N ALA A 282 12.11 -31.60 3.66
CA ALA A 282 10.95 -31.08 2.95
C ALA A 282 10.90 -29.55 2.79
N GLN A 283 11.47 -29.05 1.68
CA GLN A 283 11.30 -27.65 1.24
C GLN A 283 9.82 -27.28 1.00
N ASP A 284 8.96 -28.29 0.92
CA ASP A 284 7.59 -28.29 0.44
C ASP A 284 6.60 -27.69 1.47
N ARG A 285 7.02 -27.45 2.72
CA ARG A 285 6.21 -26.87 3.81
C ARG A 285 6.92 -25.77 4.60
N ALA A 286 7.97 -25.18 4.04
CA ALA A 286 8.70 -24.11 4.71
C ALA A 286 7.97 -22.77 4.55
N ILE A 287 7.55 -22.15 5.65
CA ILE A 287 7.06 -20.77 5.67
C ILE A 287 8.21 -19.85 6.01
N TRP A 288 8.60 -19.03 5.05
CA TRP A 288 9.68 -18.06 5.20
C TRP A 288 9.13 -16.77 5.79
N VAL A 289 9.72 -16.32 6.90
CA VAL A 289 9.41 -15.03 7.53
C VAL A 289 10.62 -14.12 7.39
N VAL A 290 10.41 -12.95 6.79
CA VAL A 290 11.45 -11.92 6.69
C VAL A 290 11.61 -11.28 8.06
N ALA A 291 12.82 -11.37 8.63
CA ALA A 291 13.12 -10.82 9.93
C ALA A 291 13.56 -9.36 9.85
N GLU A 292 12.81 -8.48 10.51
CA GLU A 292 13.23 -7.11 10.76
C GLU A 292 14.18 -7.09 11.95
N THR A 293 15.36 -6.51 11.74
CA THR A 293 16.39 -6.35 12.79
C THR A 293 16.76 -4.89 12.95
N VAL A 294 16.87 -4.44 14.20
CA VAL A 294 17.35 -3.11 14.58
C VAL A 294 18.43 -3.30 15.64
N ASP A 295 19.61 -2.71 15.41
CA ASP A 295 20.79 -2.84 16.29
C ASP A 295 21.14 -4.30 16.64
N GLY A 296 21.04 -5.19 15.64
CA GLY A 296 21.32 -6.62 15.78
C GLY A 296 20.26 -7.43 16.53
N SER A 297 19.16 -6.80 16.95
CA SER A 297 18.05 -7.46 17.63
C SER A 297 16.83 -7.61 16.72
N ILE A 298 16.15 -8.76 16.79
CA ILE A 298 14.91 -9.01 16.06
C ILE A 298 13.77 -8.19 16.68
N ARG A 299 13.01 -7.48 15.85
CA ARG A 299 11.84 -6.69 16.30
C ARG A 299 10.70 -7.60 16.74
N SER A 300 9.90 -7.15 17.71
CA SER A 300 8.74 -7.90 18.23
C SER A 300 7.78 -8.35 17.14
N VAL A 301 7.51 -7.51 16.15
CA VAL A 301 6.65 -7.83 15.00
C VAL A 301 7.13 -9.05 14.22
N THR A 302 8.44 -9.25 14.09
CA THR A 302 9.01 -10.44 13.44
C THR A 302 8.74 -11.70 14.25
N LEU A 303 8.80 -11.61 15.58
CA LEU A 303 8.52 -12.75 16.46
C LEU A 303 7.05 -13.19 16.37
N GLU A 304 6.13 -12.24 16.22
CA GLU A 304 4.70 -12.53 15.99
C GLU A 304 4.47 -13.26 14.66
N LEU A 305 5.10 -12.77 13.58
CA LEU A 305 5.03 -13.39 12.26
C LEU A 305 5.64 -14.80 12.25
N LEU A 306 6.78 -14.99 12.94
CA LEU A 306 7.38 -16.31 13.13
C LEU A 306 6.42 -17.26 13.83
N GLY A 307 5.82 -16.83 14.94
CA GLY A 307 4.82 -17.60 15.67
C GLY A 307 3.69 -18.09 14.77
N ARG A 308 3.12 -17.20 13.95
CA ARG A 308 2.05 -17.56 13.01
C ARG A 308 2.55 -18.46 11.87
N GLY A 309 3.76 -18.22 11.36
CA GLY A 309 4.38 -19.05 10.32
C GLY A 309 4.60 -20.49 10.79
N ILE A 310 4.91 -20.70 12.06
CA ILE A 310 5.02 -22.04 12.65
C ILE A 310 3.65 -22.73 12.67
N GLU A 311 2.63 -22.07 13.20
CA GLU A 311 1.27 -22.64 13.27
C GLU A 311 0.75 -23.05 11.88
N LEU A 312 1.03 -22.25 10.86
CA LEU A 312 0.62 -22.53 9.48
C LEU A 312 1.44 -23.65 8.83
N ALA A 313 2.70 -23.84 9.19
CA ALA A 313 3.52 -24.94 8.68
C ALA A 313 3.13 -26.30 9.31
N GLU A 314 2.50 -26.26 10.48
CA GLU A 314 2.00 -27.44 11.22
C GLU A 314 0.57 -27.85 10.85
N ALA A 315 -0.22 -26.95 10.25
CA ALA A 315 -1.59 -27.20 9.78
C ALA A 315 -1.64 -28.00 8.46
#